data_AF-A0A4Q6EQ87-F1
#
_entry.id   AF-A0A4Q6EQ87-F1
#
_cell.length_a   1.000
_cell.length_b   1.000
_cell.length_c   1.000
_cell.angle_alpha   90.00
_cell.angle_beta   90.00
_cell.angle_gamma   90.00
#
_symmetry.space_group_name_H-M   'P 1'
#
loop_
_entity.id
_entity.type
_entity.pdbx_description
1 polymer ?
#
loop_
_entity_poly.entity_id
_entity_poly.type
_entity_poly.pdbx_seq_one_letter_code
_entity_poly.pdbx_strand_id
1 'polypeptide(L)'
;MLKSSRALLALLCPLLLNACAKEETHDAFNTYPIYQYEEEGLTLFSVLKKAPLSYGAGGLPKSAESVGMMAMAASPVNSVLFSIGQCTGWLIERNVVATNSHCITEEIAKARDCGPTLAIKFPSRDSRGIDTYACKKLLRKSDISGQALIKPDWAFFEISADEREPLRISRSGIADEMPLRSLRIDPTGGGSLGGSFSEANCKAVQNSVLNNKFNHDYAPTGVALGCTVMQGNSGSPIFNSLTGEVVGIAQAFLTKNFMTGANEEMKEFGLRYPSTPPPHVIFTNLACVEDARTGMRNNQTLCEAKGPSLLDKALKQDSAASAGAALDRESTAWENSLPTFALYRYGLTLDPIVARATPFCLKPMESWPAKILDTLVTDGYVFRTKTYRVSFDSELSLKPILTLDPDLRISSKIEMEASKKQRALRITFSGEGGKVEAADESLYGSQSDLEELHWCSAEELAKGHIAPTLPR
;
A
#
# COMPACT_ATOMS: atom_id res chain seq x y z
N MET A 1 35.85 1.53 -18.88
CA MET A 1 35.53 2.97 -18.66
C MET A 1 34.11 3.04 -18.11
N LEU A 2 33.92 3.38 -16.83
CA LEU A 2 32.63 3.85 -16.28
C LEU A 2 32.88 4.34 -14.84
N LYS A 3 33.28 5.61 -14.72
CA LYS A 3 33.20 6.40 -13.49
C LYS A 3 32.00 7.32 -13.61
N SER A 4 30.82 6.89 -13.18
CA SER A 4 29.69 7.79 -12.89
C SER A 4 28.56 7.02 -12.20
N SER A 5 28.66 6.84 -10.87
CA SER A 5 27.56 6.26 -10.05
C SER A 5 26.88 7.29 -9.15
N ARG A 6 27.13 8.60 -9.35
CA ARG A 6 26.61 9.66 -8.48
C ARG A 6 25.45 10.48 -9.09
N ALA A 7 25.14 10.30 -10.37
CA ALA A 7 24.04 11.02 -11.03
C ALA A 7 22.67 10.33 -10.89
N LEU A 8 22.62 9.04 -10.55
CA LEU A 8 21.39 8.25 -10.51
C LEU A 8 20.43 8.61 -9.35
N LEU A 9 20.91 9.32 -8.33
CA LEU A 9 20.12 9.61 -7.12
C LEU A 9 19.42 10.98 -7.13
N ALA A 10 19.70 11.85 -8.12
CA ALA A 10 19.27 13.25 -8.09
C ALA A 10 18.01 13.56 -8.92
N LEU A 11 17.45 12.60 -9.66
CA LEU A 11 16.38 12.86 -10.65
C LEU A 11 15.02 12.22 -10.37
N LEU A 12 14.87 11.45 -9.27
CA LEU A 12 13.59 10.84 -8.86
C LEU A 12 12.69 11.74 -7.99
N CYS A 13 12.96 13.05 -7.91
CA CYS A 13 12.43 13.90 -6.83
C CYS A 13 11.25 14.87 -7.13
N PRO A 14 10.62 14.99 -8.33
CA PRO A 14 9.44 15.88 -8.44
C PRO A 14 8.10 15.22 -8.82
N LEU A 15 7.98 13.89 -8.97
CA LEU A 15 6.70 13.29 -9.43
C LEU A 15 5.74 12.81 -8.32
N LEU A 16 6.05 12.99 -7.03
CA LEU A 16 5.26 12.40 -5.93
C LEU A 16 4.33 13.36 -5.16
N LEU A 17 4.07 14.57 -5.65
CA LEU A 17 3.22 15.53 -4.94
C LEU A 17 2.32 16.27 -5.94
N ASN A 18 1.17 15.70 -6.31
CA ASN A 18 -0.09 16.40 -6.65
C ASN A 18 -1.17 15.46 -7.24
N ALA A 19 -1.32 14.24 -6.71
CA ALA A 19 -2.60 13.57 -6.80
C ALA A 19 -3.53 14.24 -5.76
N CYS A 20 -4.17 15.34 -6.15
CA CYS A 20 -5.32 15.87 -5.42
C CYS A 20 -6.43 14.81 -5.50
N ALA A 21 -6.48 13.93 -4.50
CA ALA A 21 -7.64 13.10 -4.23
C ALA A 21 -8.83 14.05 -4.11
N LYS A 22 -9.67 14.05 -5.14
CA LYS A 22 -10.94 14.75 -5.15
C LYS A 22 -11.72 14.22 -3.95
N GLU A 23 -12.14 15.12 -3.07
CA GLU A 23 -12.95 14.82 -1.90
C GLU A 23 -14.27 14.22 -2.42
N GLU A 24 -14.32 12.89 -2.55
CA GLU A 24 -15.59 12.19 -2.58
C GLU A 24 -16.26 12.55 -1.26
N THR A 25 -17.35 13.31 -1.36
CA THR A 25 -18.29 13.56 -0.27
C THR A 25 -18.46 12.23 0.45
N HIS A 26 -17.95 12.13 1.68
CA HIS A 26 -17.98 10.91 2.48
C HIS A 26 -19.33 10.24 2.27
N ASP A 27 -19.31 9.15 1.49
CA ASP A 27 -20.51 8.41 1.17
C ASP A 27 -21.16 8.06 2.50
N ALA A 28 -22.41 8.46 2.66
CA ALA A 28 -23.27 8.17 3.82
C ALA A 28 -23.51 6.65 4.03
N PHE A 29 -22.68 5.80 3.42
CA PHE A 29 -22.78 4.36 3.30
C PHE A 29 -21.77 3.58 4.15
N ASN A 30 -20.88 4.23 4.91
CA ASN A 30 -20.21 3.58 6.05
C ASN A 30 -21.15 3.58 7.27
N THR A 31 -22.38 3.11 7.08
CA THR A 31 -23.38 2.96 8.12
C THR A 31 -22.86 1.95 9.13
N TYR A 32 -22.49 2.39 10.35
CA TYR A 32 -22.45 1.53 11.54
C TYR A 32 -23.65 0.57 11.52
N PRO A 33 -23.65 -0.57 12.23
CA PRO A 33 -24.91 -1.25 12.46
C PRO A 33 -25.88 -0.24 13.07
N ILE A 34 -26.83 0.22 12.26
CA ILE A 34 -27.83 1.20 12.63
C ILE A 34 -29.01 0.41 13.13
N TYR A 35 -29.28 0.55 14.41
CA TYR A 35 -30.45 -0.03 15.04
C TYR A 35 -31.57 1.00 15.07
N GLN A 36 -32.76 0.60 14.61
CA GLN A 36 -33.97 1.41 14.64
C GLN A 36 -34.89 0.90 15.76
N TYR A 37 -35.38 1.82 16.59
CA TYR A 37 -36.30 1.54 17.68
C TYR A 37 -37.53 2.45 17.54
N GLU A 38 -38.74 1.91 17.74
CA GLU A 38 -40.02 2.60 17.52
C GLU A 38 -40.86 2.77 18.80
N GLU A 39 -40.33 2.44 19.99
CA GLU A 39 -41.08 2.59 21.24
C GLU A 39 -40.93 4.01 21.82
N GLU A 40 -42.06 4.67 22.09
CA GLU A 40 -42.10 5.97 22.76
C GLU A 40 -41.47 5.89 24.17
N GLY A 41 -40.64 6.89 24.51
CA GLY A 41 -40.02 7.00 25.83
C GLY A 41 -38.79 6.12 26.05
N LEU A 42 -38.35 5.33 25.06
CA LEU A 42 -37.04 4.70 25.12
C LEU A 42 -35.95 5.76 25.10
N THR A 43 -35.00 5.63 26.01
CA THR A 43 -33.74 6.38 25.99
C THR A 43 -32.60 5.47 25.54
N LEU A 44 -31.56 6.04 24.92
CA LEU A 44 -30.33 5.30 24.59
C LEU A 44 -29.81 4.50 25.79
N PHE A 45 -29.80 5.11 26.97
CA PHE A 45 -29.39 4.46 28.21
C PHE A 45 -30.25 3.24 28.55
N SER A 46 -31.58 3.32 28.41
CA SER A 46 -32.50 2.21 28.69
C SER A 46 -32.34 1.06 27.69
N VAL A 47 -32.08 1.36 26.42
CA VAL A 47 -31.81 0.37 25.37
C VAL A 47 -30.49 -0.33 25.66
N LEU A 48 -29.43 0.44 25.90
CA LEU A 48 -28.10 -0.09 26.18
C LEU A 48 -28.08 -0.94 27.46
N LYS A 49 -28.81 -0.55 28.51
CA LYS A 49 -28.94 -1.32 29.74
C LYS A 49 -29.49 -2.73 29.48
N LYS A 50 -30.45 -2.89 28.58
CA LYS A 50 -31.05 -4.18 28.19
C LYS A 50 -30.20 -4.96 27.18
N ALA A 51 -29.32 -4.30 26.44
CA ALA A 51 -28.52 -4.92 25.40
C ALA A 51 -27.64 -6.07 25.97
N PRO A 52 -27.68 -7.27 25.38
CA PRO A 52 -26.87 -8.39 25.86
C PRO A 52 -25.40 -8.13 25.58
N LEU A 53 -24.55 -8.45 26.55
CA LEU A 53 -23.11 -8.44 26.41
C LEU A 53 -22.59 -9.80 26.89
N SER A 54 -22.19 -10.64 25.95
CA SER A 54 -21.77 -12.02 26.22
C SER A 54 -20.25 -12.19 26.17
N TYR A 55 -19.76 -13.25 26.81
CA TYR A 55 -18.36 -13.64 26.78
C TYR A 55 -18.27 -15.12 26.41
N GLY A 56 -17.18 -15.50 25.75
CA GLY A 56 -16.92 -16.90 25.41
C GLY A 56 -16.76 -17.78 26.66
N ALA A 57 -16.75 -19.10 26.46
CA ALA A 57 -16.71 -20.10 27.54
C ALA A 57 -15.48 -20.01 28.47
N GLY A 58 -14.45 -19.23 28.13
CA GLY A 58 -13.21 -19.07 28.91
C GLY A 58 -13.28 -18.10 30.09
N GLY A 59 -14.46 -17.51 30.37
CA GLY A 59 -14.59 -16.45 31.35
C GLY A 59 -14.02 -15.12 30.86
N LEU A 60 -14.39 -14.03 31.53
CA LEU A 60 -13.95 -12.69 31.17
C LEU A 60 -12.55 -12.42 31.76
N PRO A 61 -11.52 -12.14 30.94
CA PRO A 61 -10.21 -11.79 31.48
C PRO A 61 -10.31 -10.47 32.25
N LYS A 62 -9.51 -10.28 33.32
CA LYS A 62 -9.56 -9.06 34.17
C LYS A 62 -9.41 -7.76 33.35
N SER A 63 -8.59 -7.77 32.29
CA SER A 63 -8.42 -6.63 31.39
C SER A 63 -9.69 -6.28 30.59
N ALA A 64 -10.63 -7.21 30.44
CA ALA A 64 -11.89 -6.97 29.77
C ALA A 64 -12.97 -6.34 30.64
N GLU A 65 -12.81 -6.34 31.98
CA GLU A 65 -13.77 -5.66 32.86
C GLU A 65 -13.89 -4.16 32.56
N SER A 66 -12.80 -3.56 32.07
CA SER A 66 -12.69 -2.12 31.77
C SER A 66 -12.89 -1.80 30.29
N VAL A 67 -13.33 -2.77 29.49
CA VAL A 67 -13.70 -2.59 28.07
C VAL A 67 -15.21 -2.77 27.94
N GLY A 68 -15.88 -1.85 27.27
CA GLY A 68 -17.33 -1.77 27.25
C GLY A 68 -17.90 -1.40 25.88
N MET A 69 -19.17 -1.75 25.69
CA MET A 69 -19.94 -1.48 24.50
C MET A 69 -20.43 -0.05 24.55
N MET A 70 -19.95 0.78 23.64
CA MET A 70 -20.37 2.16 23.50
C MET A 70 -21.52 2.26 22.50
N ALA A 71 -22.58 2.96 22.86
CA ALA A 71 -23.70 3.24 21.98
C ALA A 71 -23.84 4.75 21.77
N MET A 72 -24.13 5.16 20.54
CA MET A 72 -24.27 6.56 20.14
C MET A 72 -25.55 6.75 19.33
N ALA A 73 -26.30 7.82 19.60
CA ALA A 73 -27.49 8.17 18.84
C ALA A 73 -27.25 9.44 18.01
N ALA A 74 -27.63 9.41 16.72
CA ALA A 74 -27.42 10.53 15.79
C ALA A 74 -28.31 11.76 16.07
N SER A 75 -29.39 11.59 16.81
CA SER A 75 -30.31 12.67 17.20
C SER A 75 -30.75 12.45 18.65
N PRO A 76 -31.02 13.52 19.43
CA PRO A 76 -31.65 13.39 20.73
C PRO A 76 -32.97 12.60 20.62
N VAL A 77 -33.17 11.70 21.58
CA VAL A 77 -34.11 10.56 21.59
C VAL A 77 -35.61 10.92 21.61
N ASN A 78 -35.97 12.13 21.19
CA ASN A 78 -37.35 12.61 21.17
C ASN A 78 -38.00 12.46 19.77
N SER A 79 -37.29 11.92 18.79
CA SER A 79 -37.85 11.53 17.50
C SER A 79 -38.34 10.08 17.57
N VAL A 80 -39.53 9.83 17.01
CA VAL A 80 -40.18 8.50 16.91
C VAL A 80 -39.28 7.43 16.27
N LEU A 81 -38.25 7.86 15.53
CA LEU A 81 -37.20 7.04 14.97
C LEU A 81 -35.85 7.64 15.36
N PHE A 82 -34.97 6.83 15.96
CA PHE A 82 -33.57 7.19 16.15
C PHE A 82 -32.65 6.03 15.77
N SER A 83 -31.54 6.39 15.12
CA SER A 83 -30.50 5.46 14.70
C SER A 83 -29.44 5.36 15.80
N ILE A 84 -29.20 4.15 16.31
CA ILE A 84 -28.12 3.87 17.26
C ILE A 84 -26.94 3.26 16.50
N GLY A 85 -25.75 3.85 16.64
CA GLY A 85 -24.48 3.24 16.28
C GLY A 85 -23.81 2.59 17.48
N GLN A 86 -22.90 1.65 17.22
CA GLN A 86 -22.13 0.92 18.22
C GLN A 86 -20.63 1.06 17.96
N CYS A 87 -19.86 1.23 19.03
CA CYS A 87 -18.40 1.13 19.04
C CYS A 87 -17.96 0.40 20.33
N THR A 88 -16.65 0.22 20.48
CA THR A 88 -16.00 -0.17 21.73
C THR A 88 -15.44 1.08 22.43
N GLY A 89 -15.45 1.07 23.77
CA GLY A 89 -14.78 2.06 24.59
C GLY A 89 -14.14 1.40 25.81
N TRP A 90 -13.23 2.10 26.48
CA TRP A 90 -12.50 1.53 27.63
C TRP A 90 -12.04 2.59 28.62
N LEU A 91 -11.89 2.20 29.89
CA LEU A 91 -11.50 3.13 30.96
C LEU A 91 -10.00 3.42 30.94
N ILE A 92 -9.65 4.70 30.88
CA ILE A 92 -8.27 5.21 31.05
C ILE A 92 -8.06 5.81 32.44
N GLU A 93 -9.15 6.27 33.05
CA GLU A 93 -9.26 6.67 34.46
C GLU A 93 -10.58 6.12 35.00
N ARG A 94 -10.84 6.24 36.31
CA ARG A 94 -12.07 5.73 36.93
C ARG A 94 -13.36 6.33 36.36
N ASN A 95 -13.27 7.52 35.76
CA ASN A 95 -14.41 8.23 35.19
C ASN A 95 -14.16 8.68 33.74
N VAL A 96 -13.07 8.27 33.09
CA VAL A 96 -12.74 8.69 31.72
C VAL A 96 -12.65 7.50 30.80
N VAL A 97 -13.40 7.58 29.69
CA VAL A 97 -13.48 6.55 28.66
C VAL A 97 -12.77 7.03 27.40
N ALA A 98 -11.93 6.17 26.83
CA ALA A 98 -11.33 6.34 25.52
C ALA A 98 -12.09 5.55 24.44
N THR A 99 -12.14 6.12 23.25
CA THR A 99 -12.72 5.53 22.03
C THR A 99 -12.17 6.27 20.80
N ASN A 100 -12.72 6.05 19.62
CA ASN A 100 -12.40 6.82 18.41
C ASN A 100 -13.24 8.09 18.27
N SER A 101 -12.67 9.11 17.62
CA SER A 101 -13.39 10.33 17.26
C SER A 101 -14.48 10.10 16.22
N HIS A 102 -14.32 9.15 15.28
CA HIS A 102 -15.36 8.85 14.29
C HIS A 102 -16.65 8.30 14.92
N CYS A 103 -16.56 7.72 16.12
CA CYS A 103 -17.71 7.29 16.92
C CYS A 103 -18.45 8.47 17.59
N ILE A 104 -17.91 9.68 17.54
CA ILE A 104 -18.49 10.89 18.13
C ILE A 104 -19.06 11.75 16.99
N THR A 105 -20.38 11.71 16.81
CA THR A 105 -21.06 12.52 15.81
C THR A 105 -20.92 14.02 16.09
N GLU A 106 -21.15 14.85 15.07
CA GLU A 106 -21.09 16.31 15.24
C GLU A 106 -22.13 16.84 16.23
N GLU A 107 -23.29 16.18 16.31
CA GLU A 107 -24.34 16.49 17.29
C GLU A 107 -23.84 16.22 18.72
N ILE A 108 -23.22 15.06 18.95
CA ILE A 108 -22.62 14.72 20.26
C ILE A 108 -21.50 15.71 20.60
N ALA A 109 -20.67 16.07 19.61
CA ALA A 109 -19.55 16.99 19.80
C ALA A 109 -19.99 18.42 20.17
N LYS A 110 -21.14 18.86 19.67
CA LYS A 110 -21.71 20.20 19.93
C LYS A 110 -22.64 20.23 21.14
N ALA A 111 -23.09 19.07 21.62
CA ALA A 111 -24.00 18.98 22.75
C ALA A 111 -23.37 19.48 24.06
N ARG A 112 -24.13 20.27 24.83
CA ARG A 112 -23.73 20.66 26.19
C ARG A 112 -23.78 19.46 27.15
N ASP A 113 -24.73 18.56 26.92
CA ASP A 113 -24.91 17.31 27.65
C ASP A 113 -24.96 16.16 26.63
N CYS A 114 -23.99 15.26 26.70
CA CYS A 114 -23.87 14.10 25.83
C CYS A 114 -24.61 12.87 26.36
N GLY A 115 -25.14 12.90 27.59
CA GLY A 115 -25.77 11.74 28.24
C GLY A 115 -26.93 11.13 27.47
N PRO A 116 -27.82 11.93 26.85
CA PRO A 116 -28.91 11.40 26.02
C PRO A 116 -28.46 10.68 24.75
N THR A 117 -27.27 11.00 24.23
CA THR A 117 -26.80 10.59 22.90
C THR A 117 -25.55 9.72 22.92
N LEU A 118 -24.91 9.53 24.08
CA LEU A 118 -23.72 8.71 24.25
C LEU A 118 -23.75 7.99 25.60
N ALA A 119 -23.58 6.66 25.58
CA ALA A 119 -23.50 5.83 26.77
C ALA A 119 -22.57 4.63 26.55
N ILE A 120 -22.09 4.03 27.64
CA ILE A 120 -21.24 2.84 27.62
C ILE A 120 -21.76 1.77 28.59
N LYS A 121 -21.66 0.50 28.21
CA LYS A 121 -21.96 -0.66 29.05
C LYS A 121 -20.73 -1.56 29.19
N PHE A 122 -20.25 -1.71 30.42
CA PHE A 122 -19.20 -2.66 30.79
C PHE A 122 -19.79 -4.04 31.12
N PRO A 123 -18.97 -5.09 31.23
CA PRO A 123 -19.39 -6.37 31.79
C PRO A 123 -19.88 -6.23 33.23
N SER A 124 -21.02 -6.82 33.56
CA SER A 124 -21.51 -6.84 34.94
C SER A 124 -20.55 -7.64 35.84
N ARG A 125 -20.12 -7.06 36.96
CA ARG A 125 -19.24 -7.74 37.95
C ARG A 125 -20.01 -8.68 38.87
N ASP A 126 -21.28 -8.38 39.10
CA ASP A 126 -22.22 -9.12 39.92
C ASP A 126 -23.65 -8.91 39.39
N SER A 127 -24.62 -9.69 39.90
CA SER A 127 -26.03 -9.60 39.47
C SER A 127 -26.74 -8.29 39.87
N ARG A 128 -26.06 -7.38 40.56
CA ARG A 128 -26.64 -6.16 41.16
C ARG A 128 -25.92 -4.86 40.77
N GLY A 129 -24.74 -4.93 40.15
CA GLY A 129 -23.87 -3.80 39.89
C GLY A 129 -24.34 -2.92 38.74
N ILE A 130 -24.06 -1.63 38.85
CA ILE A 130 -24.18 -0.69 37.74
C ILE A 130 -23.10 -1.06 36.72
N ASP A 131 -23.54 -1.38 35.52
CA ASP A 131 -22.67 -1.72 34.40
C ASP A 131 -22.83 -0.75 33.22
N THR A 132 -23.82 0.14 33.28
CA THR A 132 -24.17 1.06 32.20
C THR A 132 -24.07 2.50 32.69
N TYR A 133 -23.38 3.35 31.92
CA TYR A 133 -23.07 4.73 32.26
C TYR A 133 -23.40 5.67 31.11
N ALA A 134 -24.13 6.75 31.41
CA ALA A 134 -24.34 7.84 30.47
C ALA A 134 -23.10 8.75 30.44
N CYS A 135 -22.82 9.33 29.27
CA CYS A 135 -21.81 10.37 29.14
C CYS A 135 -22.20 11.61 29.96
N LYS A 136 -21.30 12.11 30.80
CA LYS A 136 -21.48 13.39 31.50
C LYS A 136 -21.00 14.55 30.63
N LYS A 137 -19.86 14.36 29.97
CA LYS A 137 -19.20 15.41 29.22
C LYS A 137 -18.25 14.82 28.19
N LEU A 138 -18.30 15.31 26.94
CA LEU A 138 -17.23 15.09 25.99
C LEU A 138 -16.02 15.94 26.39
N LEU A 139 -14.89 15.29 26.68
CA LEU A 139 -13.68 16.00 27.09
C LEU A 139 -12.95 16.56 25.88
N ARG A 140 -12.71 15.72 24.87
CA ARG A 140 -12.03 16.08 23.62
C ARG A 140 -12.20 14.98 22.57
N LYS A 141 -12.07 15.34 21.30
CA LYS A 141 -11.87 14.42 20.17
C LYS A 141 -10.79 14.95 19.23
N SER A 142 -10.13 14.07 18.50
CA SER A 142 -9.23 14.47 17.41
C SER A 142 -10.02 14.97 16.19
N ASP A 143 -9.34 15.75 15.35
CA ASP A 143 -9.85 16.18 14.06
C ASP A 143 -9.36 15.21 12.96
N ILE A 144 -10.30 14.46 12.40
CA ILE A 144 -10.05 13.47 11.35
C ILE A 144 -10.49 13.95 9.95
N SER A 145 -10.79 15.24 9.77
CA SER A 145 -11.19 15.80 8.47
C SER A 145 -10.13 15.57 7.37
N GLY A 146 -10.58 15.36 6.13
CA GLY A 146 -9.76 15.25 4.91
C GLY A 146 -9.00 13.93 4.69
N GLN A 147 -8.43 13.30 5.73
CA GLN A 147 -7.62 12.07 5.61
C GLN A 147 -7.83 11.13 6.81
N ALA A 148 -9.07 10.70 7.03
CA ALA A 148 -9.48 9.98 8.24
C ALA A 148 -8.65 8.71 8.53
N LEU A 149 -8.14 8.00 7.51
CA LEU A 149 -7.43 6.73 7.69
C LEU A 149 -6.00 6.85 8.25
N ILE A 150 -5.36 8.01 8.10
CA ILE A 150 -3.95 8.21 8.46
C ILE A 150 -3.75 9.28 9.53
N LYS A 151 -4.85 9.84 10.04
CA LYS A 151 -4.83 10.75 11.17
C LYS A 151 -5.10 9.97 12.47
N PRO A 152 -4.48 10.37 13.59
CA PRO A 152 -4.89 9.89 14.90
C PRO A 152 -6.38 10.13 15.12
N ASP A 153 -7.08 9.07 15.48
CA ASP A 153 -8.52 9.04 15.63
C ASP A 153 -8.84 8.55 17.04
N TRP A 154 -9.19 9.50 17.91
CA TRP A 154 -9.37 9.26 19.33
C TRP A 154 -10.34 10.28 19.92
N ALA A 155 -11.06 9.87 20.96
CA ALA A 155 -11.90 10.73 21.76
C ALA A 155 -11.92 10.28 23.22
N PHE A 156 -12.12 11.25 24.11
CA PHE A 156 -12.28 11.05 25.54
C PHE A 156 -13.58 11.66 26.02
N PHE A 157 -14.33 10.92 26.83
CA PHE A 157 -15.52 11.42 27.50
C PHE A 157 -15.57 10.96 28.96
N GLU A 158 -16.24 11.76 29.77
CA GLU A 158 -16.40 11.54 31.20
C GLU A 158 -17.70 10.80 31.50
N ILE A 159 -17.67 9.88 32.45
CA ILE A 159 -18.82 9.16 33.01
C ILE A 159 -18.89 9.33 34.54
N SER A 160 -19.87 8.71 35.19
CA SER A 160 -19.78 8.53 36.66
C SER A 160 -18.63 7.61 37.02
N ALA A 161 -17.94 7.92 38.13
CA ALA A 161 -16.80 7.13 38.56
C ALA A 161 -17.19 5.67 38.79
N ASP A 162 -16.33 4.78 38.30
CA ASP A 162 -16.44 3.33 38.40
C ASP A 162 -15.35 2.79 39.34
N GLU A 163 -15.63 1.68 40.00
CA GLU A 163 -14.67 0.95 40.82
C GLU A 163 -13.78 0.00 40.00
N ARG A 164 -13.96 -0.04 38.68
CA ARG A 164 -13.11 -0.77 37.74
C ARG A 164 -11.71 -0.17 37.69
N GLU A 165 -10.73 -1.06 37.61
CA GLU A 165 -9.33 -0.67 37.50
C GLU A 165 -9.09 -0.19 36.06
N PRO A 166 -8.72 1.10 35.85
CA PRO A 166 -8.49 1.60 34.51
C PRO A 166 -7.34 0.87 33.81
N LEU A 167 -7.39 0.79 32.48
CA LEU A 167 -6.32 0.17 31.71
C LEU A 167 -5.08 1.06 31.72
N ARG A 168 -3.92 0.45 31.95
CA ARG A 168 -2.63 1.13 31.91
C ARG A 168 -2.23 1.44 30.48
N ILE A 169 -1.85 2.69 30.21
CA ILE A 169 -1.39 3.14 28.90
C ILE A 169 0.13 3.17 28.86
N SER A 170 0.71 2.66 27.78
CA SER A 170 2.13 2.84 27.45
C SER A 170 2.33 3.92 26.39
N ARG A 171 3.44 4.64 26.52
CA ARG A 171 3.86 5.75 25.65
C ARG A 171 5.21 5.52 24.99
N SER A 172 5.74 4.30 25.07
CA SER A 172 7.09 3.94 24.61
C SER A 172 7.25 3.85 23.08
N GLY A 173 6.19 4.12 22.32
CA GLY A 173 6.13 3.79 20.89
C GLY A 173 5.87 2.30 20.64
N ILE A 174 5.76 1.95 19.37
CA ILE A 174 5.40 0.62 18.88
C ILE A 174 6.43 0.18 17.84
N ALA A 175 7.37 -0.65 18.29
CA ALA A 175 8.38 -1.26 17.45
C ALA A 175 7.76 -2.13 16.34
N ASP A 176 8.51 -2.30 15.25
CA ASP A 176 8.18 -3.25 14.21
C ASP A 176 8.11 -4.68 14.76
N GLU A 177 7.18 -5.49 14.23
CA GLU A 177 6.90 -6.86 14.67
C GLU A 177 6.51 -7.01 16.16
N MET A 178 6.24 -5.90 16.87
CA MET A 178 5.77 -5.96 18.26
C MET A 178 4.50 -6.83 18.35
N PRO A 179 4.46 -7.84 19.23
CA PRO A 179 3.26 -8.65 19.41
C PRO A 179 2.17 -7.81 20.08
N LEU A 180 1.01 -7.78 19.44
CA LEU A 180 -0.14 -7.00 19.84
C LEU A 180 -1.35 -7.91 20.09
N ARG A 181 -2.28 -7.42 20.89
CA ARG A 181 -3.56 -8.06 21.17
C ARG A 181 -4.65 -7.01 21.18
N SER A 182 -5.74 -7.22 20.47
CA SER A 182 -6.92 -6.36 20.51
C SER A 182 -8.01 -7.06 21.28
N LEU A 183 -8.59 -6.37 22.26
CA LEU A 183 -9.81 -6.81 22.94
C LEU A 183 -10.96 -5.92 22.49
N ARG A 184 -12.08 -6.52 22.08
CA ARG A 184 -13.15 -5.79 21.40
C ARG A 184 -14.52 -6.39 21.66
N ILE A 185 -15.55 -5.68 21.25
CA ILE A 185 -16.94 -6.13 21.33
C ILE A 185 -17.50 -6.25 19.91
N ASP A 186 -17.72 -7.48 19.49
CA ASP A 186 -18.31 -7.81 18.19
C ASP A 186 -19.84 -7.70 18.29
N PRO A 187 -20.51 -6.92 17.43
CA PRO A 187 -21.97 -6.83 17.45
C PRO A 187 -22.66 -8.19 17.21
N THR A 188 -23.76 -8.47 17.91
CA THR A 188 -24.49 -9.76 17.82
C THR A 188 -25.22 -10.01 16.48
N GLY A 189 -25.21 -9.05 15.55
CA GLY A 189 -26.03 -9.10 14.34
C GLY A 189 -27.54 -9.05 14.63
N GLY A 190 -28.39 -9.08 13.60
CA GLY A 190 -29.84 -9.27 13.78
C GLY A 190 -30.66 -8.05 14.23
N GLY A 191 -30.20 -6.83 13.97
CA GLY A 191 -31.02 -5.62 14.13
C GLY A 191 -31.30 -5.17 15.57
N SER A 192 -30.63 -5.76 16.57
CA SER A 192 -30.68 -5.28 17.96
C SER A 192 -29.30 -4.96 18.50
N LEU A 193 -29.21 -3.94 19.35
CA LEU A 193 -27.99 -3.55 20.06
C LEU A 193 -27.56 -4.68 20.99
N GLY A 194 -26.28 -5.06 20.92
CA GLY A 194 -25.72 -6.16 21.68
C GLY A 194 -24.37 -6.58 21.14
N GLY A 195 -23.61 -7.36 21.91
CA GLY A 195 -22.32 -7.82 21.47
C GLY A 195 -21.75 -8.99 22.25
N SER A 196 -20.66 -9.55 21.73
CA SER A 196 -19.82 -10.52 22.41
C SER A 196 -18.38 -10.01 22.51
N PHE A 197 -17.72 -10.29 23.62
CA PHE A 197 -16.29 -10.07 23.71
C PHE A 197 -15.55 -11.01 22.78
N SER A 198 -14.64 -10.45 22.01
CA SER A 198 -13.66 -11.22 21.26
C SER A 198 -12.27 -10.64 21.43
N GLU A 199 -11.29 -11.49 21.19
CA GLU A 199 -9.89 -11.15 21.26
C GLU A 199 -9.23 -11.57 19.95
N ALA A 200 -8.31 -10.74 19.47
CA ALA A 200 -7.47 -11.07 18.33
C ALA A 200 -6.01 -10.79 18.66
N ASN A 201 -5.14 -11.73 18.29
CA ASN A 201 -3.69 -11.54 18.36
C ASN A 201 -3.18 -11.04 17.01
N CYS A 202 -2.31 -10.06 17.05
CA CYS A 202 -1.69 -9.48 15.87
C CYS A 202 -0.25 -9.11 16.14
N LYS A 203 0.40 -8.54 15.12
CA LYS A 203 1.72 -7.92 15.24
C LYS A 203 1.70 -6.56 14.57
N ALA A 204 2.44 -5.61 15.13
CA ALA A 204 2.70 -4.34 14.47
C ALA A 204 3.53 -4.57 13.21
N VAL A 205 3.22 -3.88 12.11
CA VAL A 205 3.99 -3.98 10.87
C VAL A 205 4.34 -2.58 10.38
N GLN A 206 5.56 -2.16 10.61
CA GLN A 206 6.12 -0.94 10.06
C GLN A 206 6.51 -1.12 8.59
N ASN A 207 6.52 -0.02 7.85
CA ASN A 207 6.84 0.02 6.43
C ASN A 207 5.92 -0.92 5.62
N SER A 208 4.68 -1.13 6.07
CA SER A 208 3.66 -1.77 5.23
C SER A 208 3.10 -0.74 4.26
N VAL A 209 2.78 -1.18 3.05
CA VAL A 209 2.05 -0.37 2.09
C VAL A 209 0.64 0.01 2.54
N LEU A 210 0.07 -0.71 3.53
CA LEU A 210 -1.21 -0.36 4.15
C LEU A 210 -1.14 0.93 4.98
N ASN A 211 0.04 1.29 5.48
CA ASN A 211 0.28 2.55 6.18
C ASN A 211 1.76 2.95 6.02
N ASN A 212 2.07 3.64 4.92
CA ASN A 212 3.43 4.05 4.62
C ASN A 212 4.02 5.09 5.58
N LYS A 213 3.18 5.73 6.42
CA LYS A 213 3.60 6.66 7.46
C LYS A 213 4.00 5.95 8.75
N PHE A 214 3.65 4.67 8.92
CA PHE A 214 4.13 3.86 10.04
C PHE A 214 5.52 3.31 9.74
N ASN A 215 6.53 4.19 9.76
CA ASN A 215 7.92 3.85 9.42
C ASN A 215 8.93 4.11 10.55
N HIS A 216 8.42 4.39 11.76
CA HIS A 216 9.16 4.47 13.02
C HIS A 216 8.21 4.22 14.21
N ASP A 217 8.78 3.96 15.39
CA ASP A 217 8.04 3.53 16.59
C ASP A 217 7.04 4.58 17.12
N TYR A 218 7.25 5.84 16.76
CA TYR A 218 6.43 6.97 17.19
C TYR A 218 5.56 7.50 16.06
N ALA A 219 5.29 6.73 15.00
CA ALA A 219 4.37 7.22 13.99
C ALA A 219 2.97 7.43 14.61
N PRO A 220 2.24 8.51 14.29
CA PRO A 220 0.97 8.82 14.95
C PRO A 220 -0.13 7.77 14.75
N THR A 221 -0.03 7.01 13.67
CA THR A 221 -0.88 5.86 13.35
C THR A 221 0.00 4.67 13.02
N GLY A 222 -0.47 3.47 13.36
CA GLY A 222 0.17 2.22 12.96
C GLY A 222 -0.76 1.29 12.22
N VAL A 223 -0.22 0.16 11.75
CA VAL A 223 -0.97 -0.96 11.22
C VAL A 223 -0.56 -2.25 11.94
N ALA A 224 -1.53 -3.09 12.25
CA ALA A 224 -1.30 -4.41 12.82
C ALA A 224 -1.92 -5.49 11.91
N LEU A 225 -1.19 -6.58 11.68
CA LEU A 225 -1.63 -7.73 10.89
C LEU A 225 -2.01 -8.91 11.79
N GLY A 226 -3.05 -9.64 11.44
CA GLY A 226 -3.64 -10.75 12.21
C GLY A 226 -4.90 -10.37 12.99
N CYS A 227 -5.19 -9.06 13.13
CA CYS A 227 -6.36 -8.56 13.85
C CYS A 227 -7.47 -8.18 12.86
N THR A 228 -8.51 -9.01 12.73
CA THR A 228 -9.68 -8.68 11.88
C THR A 228 -10.56 -7.65 12.57
N VAL A 229 -10.60 -6.38 12.14
CA VAL A 229 -11.63 -5.47 12.65
C VAL A 229 -12.91 -5.61 11.82
N MET A 230 -14.04 -5.65 12.51
CA MET A 230 -15.34 -5.49 11.87
C MET A 230 -16.01 -4.22 12.39
N GLN A 231 -17.05 -3.80 11.69
CA GLN A 231 -17.83 -2.65 12.08
C GLN A 231 -18.46 -2.87 13.47
N GLY A 232 -18.39 -1.85 14.33
CA GLY A 232 -18.81 -1.96 15.73
C GLY A 232 -17.67 -2.14 16.73
N ASN A 233 -16.48 -2.51 16.26
CA ASN A 233 -15.30 -2.76 17.10
C ASN A 233 -14.32 -1.58 17.12
N SER A 234 -14.62 -0.50 16.41
CA SER A 234 -13.88 0.76 16.50
C SER A 234 -13.77 1.22 17.95
N GLY A 235 -12.63 1.75 18.35
CA GLY A 235 -12.39 2.20 19.73
C GLY A 235 -11.76 1.15 20.62
N SER A 236 -11.57 -0.06 20.12
CA SER A 236 -10.97 -1.16 20.88
C SER A 236 -9.55 -0.85 21.32
N PRO A 237 -9.18 -1.13 22.58
CA PRO A 237 -7.79 -1.00 23.01
C PRO A 237 -6.91 -2.05 22.33
N ILE A 238 -5.72 -1.60 21.90
CA ILE A 238 -4.64 -2.46 21.42
C ILE A 238 -3.58 -2.55 22.51
N PHE A 239 -3.36 -3.75 23.01
CA PHE A 239 -2.39 -4.07 24.04
C PHE A 239 -1.06 -4.49 23.43
N ASN A 240 0.03 -4.14 24.09
CA ASN A 240 1.28 -4.87 23.97
C ASN A 240 1.09 -6.23 24.67
N SER A 241 1.18 -7.33 23.91
CA SER A 241 0.91 -8.67 24.43
C SER A 241 1.91 -9.13 25.49
N LEU A 242 3.09 -8.50 25.56
CA LEU A 242 4.14 -8.84 26.54
C LEU A 242 3.96 -8.09 27.86
N THR A 243 3.56 -6.80 27.82
CA THR A 243 3.44 -5.97 29.03
C THR A 243 2.01 -5.88 29.56
N GLY A 244 1.00 -6.15 28.73
CA GLY A 244 -0.41 -5.98 29.07
C GLY A 244 -0.86 -4.51 29.11
N GLU A 245 -0.03 -3.57 28.69
CA GLU A 245 -0.37 -2.14 28.62
C GLU A 245 -0.96 -1.78 27.25
N VAL A 246 -1.89 -0.82 27.23
CA VAL A 246 -2.51 -0.33 26.01
C VAL A 246 -1.56 0.62 25.29
N VAL A 247 -1.23 0.31 24.03
CA VAL A 247 -0.34 1.09 23.17
C VAL A 247 -1.09 1.80 22.05
N GLY A 248 -2.33 1.40 21.74
CA GLY A 248 -3.08 1.97 20.65
C GLY A 248 -4.60 1.88 20.78
N ILE A 249 -5.31 2.57 19.89
CA ILE A 249 -6.77 2.51 19.73
C ILE A 249 -7.08 2.05 18.31
N ALA A 250 -7.76 0.92 18.16
CA ALA A 250 -8.18 0.38 16.86
C ALA A 250 -9.15 1.33 16.16
N GLN A 251 -8.79 1.84 14.98
CA GLN A 251 -9.58 2.85 14.27
C GLN A 251 -10.45 2.23 13.18
N ALA A 252 -9.80 1.60 12.20
CA ALA A 252 -10.44 1.22 10.96
C ALA A 252 -9.77 -0.03 10.39
N PHE A 253 -10.47 -0.67 9.47
CA PHE A 253 -9.90 -1.63 8.53
C PHE A 253 -10.02 -1.03 7.13
N LEU A 254 -9.15 -1.45 6.22
CA LEU A 254 -9.21 -1.00 4.84
C LEU A 254 -10.31 -1.77 4.12
N THR A 255 -11.30 -1.04 3.62
CA THR A 255 -12.43 -1.62 2.88
C THR A 255 -11.98 -2.11 1.51
N LYS A 256 -12.80 -2.95 0.85
CA LYS A 256 -12.55 -3.37 -0.53
C LYS A 256 -12.33 -2.18 -1.48
N ASN A 257 -13.10 -1.10 -1.29
CA ASN A 257 -12.98 0.11 -2.10
C ASN A 257 -11.62 0.79 -1.92
N PHE A 258 -11.13 0.90 -0.66
CA PHE A 258 -9.79 1.40 -0.41
C PHE A 258 -8.75 0.52 -1.10
N MET A 259 -8.88 -0.81 -0.99
CA MET A 259 -7.95 -1.74 -1.64
C MET A 259 -8.00 -1.64 -3.16
N THR A 260 -9.14 -1.33 -3.77
CA THR A 260 -9.24 -1.05 -5.21
C THR A 260 -8.48 0.21 -5.59
N GLY A 261 -8.67 1.32 -4.85
CA GLY A 261 -7.92 2.55 -5.09
C GLY A 261 -6.41 2.38 -4.91
N ALA A 262 -6.00 1.75 -3.80
CA ALA A 262 -4.61 1.44 -3.53
C ALA A 262 -4.01 0.49 -4.58
N ASN A 263 -4.79 -0.43 -5.14
CA ASN A 263 -4.37 -1.29 -6.25
C ASN A 263 -4.10 -0.51 -7.54
N GLU A 264 -4.93 0.48 -7.88
CA GLU A 264 -4.70 1.30 -9.08
C GLU A 264 -3.41 2.12 -8.94
N GLU A 265 -3.17 2.73 -7.77
CA GLU A 265 -1.91 3.44 -7.50
C GLU A 265 -0.70 2.48 -7.55
N MET A 266 -0.85 1.26 -7.05
CA MET A 266 0.22 0.26 -7.08
C MET A 266 0.55 -0.29 -8.46
N LYS A 267 -0.42 -0.34 -9.37
CA LYS A 267 -0.18 -0.79 -10.75
C LYS A 267 0.87 0.07 -11.44
N GLU A 268 0.94 1.36 -11.11
CA GLU A 268 1.98 2.26 -11.64
C GLU A 268 3.39 1.79 -11.27
N PHE A 269 3.53 1.11 -10.12
CA PHE A 269 4.77 0.54 -9.62
C PHE A 269 4.96 -0.93 -9.99
N GLY A 270 4.09 -1.50 -10.84
CA GLY A 270 4.09 -2.93 -11.16
C GLY A 270 3.73 -3.84 -9.97
N LEU A 271 3.26 -3.26 -8.87
CA LEU A 271 2.85 -3.98 -7.67
C LEU A 271 1.41 -4.48 -7.83
N ARG A 272 1.13 -5.64 -7.26
CA ARG A 272 -0.22 -6.19 -7.16
C ARG A 272 -0.49 -6.48 -5.70
N TYR A 273 -1.54 -5.88 -5.12
CA TYR A 273 -1.99 -6.36 -3.82
C TYR A 273 -2.49 -7.80 -3.95
N PRO A 274 -2.35 -8.61 -2.89
CA PRO A 274 -3.10 -9.85 -2.81
C PRO A 274 -4.60 -9.56 -2.93
N SER A 275 -5.31 -10.45 -3.63
CA SER A 275 -6.76 -10.38 -3.78
C SER A 275 -7.50 -10.39 -2.44
N THR A 276 -6.89 -11.01 -1.42
CA THR A 276 -7.36 -11.02 -0.04
C THR A 276 -6.20 -10.57 0.85
N PRO A 277 -6.13 -9.29 1.27
CA PRO A 277 -5.10 -8.86 2.21
C PRO A 277 -5.25 -9.63 3.53
N PRO A 278 -4.14 -9.88 4.26
CA PRO A 278 -4.22 -10.42 5.60
C PRO A 278 -5.15 -9.57 6.47
N PRO A 279 -5.85 -10.18 7.45
CA PRO A 279 -6.63 -9.42 8.42
C PRO A 279 -5.77 -8.33 9.04
N HIS A 280 -6.28 -7.11 9.11
CA HIS A 280 -5.51 -5.98 9.58
C HIS A 280 -6.38 -4.91 10.24
N VAL A 281 -5.71 -4.04 10.99
CA VAL A 281 -6.29 -2.86 11.62
C VAL A 281 -5.31 -1.70 11.55
N ILE A 282 -5.82 -0.53 11.19
CA ILE A 282 -5.13 0.75 11.40
C ILE A 282 -5.51 1.24 12.79
N PHE A 283 -4.53 1.70 13.54
CA PHE A 283 -4.72 2.13 14.92
C PHE A 283 -4.06 3.47 15.22
N THR A 284 -4.61 4.22 16.15
CA THR A 284 -3.97 5.39 16.76
C THR A 284 -2.83 4.92 17.64
N ASN A 285 -1.61 5.39 17.42
CA ASN A 285 -0.50 5.14 18.34
C ASN A 285 -0.65 6.07 19.55
N LEU A 286 -0.88 5.50 20.74
CA LEU A 286 -1.09 6.31 21.92
C LEU A 286 0.15 7.15 22.24
N ALA A 287 1.37 6.76 21.88
CA ALA A 287 2.59 7.57 22.10
C ALA A 287 2.48 9.02 21.54
N CYS A 288 1.62 9.24 20.55
CA CYS A 288 1.43 10.53 19.89
C CYS A 288 0.12 11.25 20.20
N VAL A 289 -0.70 10.70 21.09
CA VAL A 289 -1.94 11.37 21.53
C VAL A 289 -1.62 12.43 22.58
N GLU A 290 -2.02 13.66 22.34
CA GLU A 290 -1.87 14.76 23.29
C GLU A 290 -3.21 15.24 23.80
N ASP A 291 -3.40 15.13 25.11
CA ASP A 291 -4.56 15.68 25.78
C ASP A 291 -4.21 16.17 27.19
N ALA A 292 -4.23 17.50 27.35
CA ALA A 292 -3.89 18.14 28.61
C ALA A 292 -4.85 17.78 29.77
N ARG A 293 -6.11 17.41 29.47
CA ARG A 293 -7.13 17.12 30.49
C ARG A 293 -6.92 15.76 31.16
N THR A 294 -6.52 14.76 30.38
CA THR A 294 -6.12 13.41 30.84
C THR A 294 -4.65 13.35 31.25
N GLY A 295 -3.91 14.47 31.14
CA GLY A 295 -2.48 14.52 31.44
C GLY A 295 -1.58 13.84 30.40
N MET A 296 -2.15 13.37 29.28
CA MET A 296 -1.38 12.75 28.21
C MET A 296 -0.58 13.80 27.42
N ARG A 297 0.74 13.67 27.45
CA ARG A 297 1.67 14.52 26.69
C ARG A 297 2.29 13.71 25.57
N ASN A 298 2.29 14.23 24.35
CA ASN A 298 3.05 13.62 23.26
C ASN A 298 4.51 14.11 23.30
N ASN A 299 5.39 13.37 22.62
CA ASN A 299 6.70 13.90 22.26
C ASN A 299 6.62 14.31 20.79
N GLN A 300 6.17 15.55 20.55
CA GLN A 300 5.91 16.09 19.21
C GLN A 300 7.10 15.85 18.26
N THR A 301 8.34 16.06 18.72
CA THR A 301 9.56 15.81 17.94
C THR A 301 9.68 14.37 17.46
N LEU A 302 9.33 13.39 18.30
CA LEU A 302 9.36 11.98 17.91
C LEU A 302 8.20 11.61 16.98
N CYS A 303 7.04 12.23 17.16
CA CYS A 303 5.83 11.96 16.37
C CYS A 303 5.84 12.60 14.98
N GLU A 304 6.55 13.71 14.82
CA GLU A 304 6.73 14.41 13.54
C GLU A 304 7.98 13.96 12.78
N ALA A 305 8.80 13.10 13.39
CA ALA A 305 9.99 12.56 12.76
C ALA A 305 9.61 11.83 11.46
N LYS A 306 10.11 12.33 10.32
CA LYS A 306 9.92 11.62 9.06
C LYS A 306 10.88 10.44 9.03
N GLY A 307 10.35 9.22 9.14
CA GLY A 307 11.11 8.06 8.72
C GLY A 307 11.42 8.13 7.22
N PRO A 308 12.46 7.43 6.74
CA PRO A 308 12.73 7.34 5.30
C PRO A 308 11.50 6.76 4.59
N SER A 309 11.19 7.28 3.40
CA SER A 309 10.06 6.76 2.65
C SER A 309 10.30 5.29 2.30
N LEU A 310 9.21 4.52 2.28
CA LEU A 310 9.22 3.11 1.92
C LEU A 310 9.92 2.87 0.58
N LEU A 311 9.58 3.70 -0.41
CA LEU A 311 10.13 3.67 -1.74
C LEU A 311 11.62 4.05 -1.75
N ASP A 312 12.02 5.06 -0.97
CA ASP A 312 13.43 5.44 -0.83
C ASP A 312 14.28 4.29 -0.29
N LYS A 313 13.78 3.57 0.73
CA LYS A 313 14.48 2.41 1.31
C LYS A 313 14.64 1.30 0.27
N ALA A 314 13.54 0.90 -0.37
CA ALA A 314 13.54 -0.17 -1.36
C ALA A 314 14.45 0.16 -2.57
N LEU A 315 14.37 1.40 -3.07
CA LEU A 315 15.19 1.84 -4.20
C LEU A 315 16.66 2.07 -3.85
N LYS A 316 17.01 2.47 -2.62
CA LYS A 316 18.41 2.78 -2.27
C LYS A 316 19.22 1.57 -1.83
N GLN A 317 18.63 0.58 -1.16
CA GLN A 317 19.41 -0.50 -0.55
C GLN A 317 19.80 -1.61 -1.53
N ASP A 318 18.92 -1.99 -2.47
CA ASP A 318 19.14 -3.19 -3.29
C ASP A 318 19.20 -2.94 -4.80
N SER A 319 18.86 -1.75 -5.29
CA SER A 319 18.70 -1.53 -6.73
C SER A 319 20.00 -1.56 -7.51
N ALA A 320 21.09 -0.92 -7.04
CA ALA A 320 22.28 -0.78 -7.86
C ALA A 320 23.03 -2.12 -8.06
N ALA A 321 23.20 -2.89 -6.98
CA ALA A 321 23.90 -4.17 -7.05
C ALA A 321 23.05 -5.24 -7.76
N SER A 322 21.76 -5.34 -7.41
CA SER A 322 20.86 -6.34 -8.01
C SER A 322 20.56 -6.02 -9.48
N ALA A 323 20.35 -4.75 -9.83
CA ALA A 323 20.17 -4.35 -11.22
C ALA A 323 21.45 -4.53 -12.04
N GLY A 324 22.63 -4.28 -11.46
CA GLY A 324 23.91 -4.55 -12.12
C GLY A 324 24.09 -6.04 -12.45
N ALA A 325 23.91 -6.92 -11.46
CA ALA A 325 24.04 -8.36 -11.67
C ALA A 325 22.98 -8.92 -12.63
N ALA A 326 21.74 -8.43 -12.56
CA ALA A 326 20.69 -8.81 -13.50
C ALA A 326 20.99 -8.29 -14.91
N LEU A 327 21.46 -7.03 -15.05
CA LEU A 327 21.87 -6.48 -16.34
C LEU A 327 22.98 -7.31 -16.95
N ASP A 328 24.04 -7.62 -16.21
CA ASP A 328 25.16 -8.43 -16.73
C ASP A 328 24.70 -9.81 -17.20
N ARG A 329 23.84 -10.48 -16.43
CA ARG A 329 23.32 -11.82 -16.76
C ARG A 329 22.43 -11.77 -18.00
N GLU A 330 21.43 -10.89 -18.02
CA GLU A 330 20.46 -10.81 -19.10
C GLU A 330 21.08 -10.21 -20.37
N SER A 331 21.99 -9.23 -20.26
CA SER A 331 22.69 -8.65 -21.40
C SER A 331 23.60 -9.68 -22.06
N THR A 332 24.35 -10.47 -21.29
CA THR A 332 25.21 -11.54 -21.84
C THR A 332 24.37 -12.58 -22.58
N ALA A 333 23.26 -13.03 -22.00
CA ALA A 333 22.36 -13.99 -22.65
C ALA A 333 21.71 -13.41 -23.92
N TRP A 334 21.32 -12.14 -23.88
CA TRP A 334 20.75 -11.42 -25.02
C TRP A 334 21.78 -11.19 -26.13
N GLU A 335 22.99 -10.74 -25.82
CA GLU A 335 24.10 -10.55 -26.76
C GLU A 335 24.45 -11.86 -27.48
N ASN A 336 24.51 -12.98 -26.75
CA ASN A 336 24.74 -14.30 -27.32
C ASN A 336 23.58 -14.80 -28.21
N SER A 337 22.39 -14.22 -28.06
CA SER A 337 21.22 -14.54 -28.91
C SER A 337 21.17 -13.72 -30.19
N LEU A 338 22.01 -12.67 -30.31
CA LEU A 338 22.04 -11.85 -31.52
C LEU A 338 22.60 -12.66 -32.70
N PRO A 339 21.98 -12.56 -33.88
CA PRO A 339 22.45 -13.30 -35.04
C PRO A 339 23.88 -12.94 -35.45
N THR A 340 24.67 -13.93 -35.83
CA THR A 340 26.09 -13.76 -36.14
C THR A 340 26.39 -13.11 -37.49
N PHE A 341 25.37 -12.79 -38.30
CA PHE A 341 25.51 -12.21 -39.64
C PHE A 341 26.02 -10.76 -39.64
N ALA A 342 25.99 -10.08 -38.49
CA ALA A 342 26.44 -8.70 -38.33
C ALA A 342 27.37 -8.53 -37.14
N LEU A 343 28.07 -7.40 -37.13
CA LEU A 343 28.69 -6.79 -35.95
C LEU A 343 27.75 -5.72 -35.42
N TYR A 344 27.61 -5.67 -34.09
CA TYR A 344 26.66 -4.80 -33.41
C TYR A 344 27.38 -3.75 -32.56
N ARG A 345 26.79 -2.56 -32.52
CA ARG A 345 27.10 -1.52 -31.53
C ARG A 345 26.06 -1.61 -30.43
N TYR A 346 26.55 -1.61 -29.19
CA TYR A 346 25.70 -1.66 -28.00
C TYR A 346 25.55 -0.28 -27.39
N GLY A 347 24.31 0.12 -27.11
CA GLY A 347 23.97 1.32 -26.36
C GLY A 347 23.19 0.98 -25.10
N LEU A 348 23.42 1.70 -24.01
CA LEU A 348 22.73 1.51 -22.73
C LEU A 348 22.10 2.82 -22.26
N THR A 349 20.80 2.80 -21.99
CA THR A 349 20.06 3.85 -21.27
C THR A 349 19.77 3.33 -19.87
N LEU A 350 19.83 4.17 -18.83
CA LEU A 350 19.68 3.75 -17.43
C LEU A 350 18.32 4.11 -16.79
N ASP A 351 17.44 4.81 -17.52
CA ASP A 351 16.11 5.17 -17.04
C ASP A 351 15.10 5.31 -18.20
N PRO A 352 14.36 4.25 -18.53
CA PRO A 352 14.48 2.88 -18.02
C PRO A 352 15.80 2.20 -18.45
N ILE A 353 16.17 1.09 -17.79
CA ILE A 353 17.34 0.30 -18.21
C ILE A 353 17.02 -0.39 -19.54
N VAL A 354 17.66 0.10 -20.62
CA VAL A 354 17.44 -0.38 -21.98
C VAL A 354 18.78 -0.55 -22.67
N ALA A 355 19.12 -1.79 -23.03
CA ALA A 355 20.24 -2.12 -23.89
C ALA A 355 19.76 -2.29 -25.33
N ARG A 356 20.43 -1.66 -26.29
CA ARG A 356 20.12 -1.71 -27.72
C ARG A 356 21.31 -2.23 -28.51
N ALA A 357 21.05 -3.14 -29.45
CA ALA A 357 22.02 -3.67 -30.39
C ALA A 357 21.67 -3.17 -31.79
N THR A 358 22.54 -2.31 -32.31
CA THR A 358 22.39 -1.75 -33.66
C THR A 358 23.44 -2.38 -34.57
N PRO A 359 23.07 -3.18 -35.58
CA PRO A 359 24.05 -3.78 -36.48
C PRO A 359 24.70 -2.68 -37.31
N PHE A 360 26.03 -2.55 -37.28
CA PHE A 360 26.74 -1.49 -38.03
C PHE A 360 27.55 -2.03 -39.22
N CYS A 361 27.82 -3.33 -39.26
CA CYS A 361 28.62 -3.96 -40.30
C CYS A 361 28.17 -5.40 -40.54
N LEU A 362 28.02 -5.82 -41.80
CA LEU A 362 27.57 -7.17 -42.13
C LEU A 362 28.77 -8.08 -42.43
N LYS A 363 28.75 -9.31 -41.94
CA LYS A 363 29.75 -10.33 -42.25
C LYS A 363 29.53 -10.92 -43.66
N PRO A 364 30.53 -11.60 -44.25
CA PRO A 364 30.38 -12.27 -45.55
C PRO A 364 29.24 -13.28 -45.50
N MET A 365 28.48 -13.41 -46.58
CA MET A 365 27.26 -14.21 -46.65
C MET A 365 27.53 -15.70 -46.35
N GLU A 366 28.73 -16.19 -46.64
CA GLU A 366 29.17 -17.57 -46.37
C GLU A 366 29.22 -17.89 -44.86
N SER A 367 29.31 -16.85 -44.02
CA SER A 367 29.29 -16.96 -42.55
C SER A 367 27.87 -16.87 -41.95
N TRP A 368 26.86 -16.63 -42.78
CA TRP A 368 25.49 -16.44 -42.30
C TRP A 368 24.86 -17.79 -41.90
N PRO A 369 24.12 -17.85 -40.79
CA PRO A 369 23.36 -19.03 -40.42
C PRO A 369 22.37 -19.46 -41.51
N ALA A 370 22.29 -20.77 -41.79
CA ALA A 370 21.40 -21.33 -42.82
C ALA A 370 19.94 -20.86 -42.67
N LYS A 371 19.44 -20.80 -41.43
CA LYS A 371 18.08 -20.34 -41.11
C LYS A 371 17.76 -18.93 -41.62
N ILE A 372 18.77 -18.04 -41.73
CA ILE A 372 18.58 -16.71 -42.30
C ILE A 372 18.49 -16.79 -43.82
N LEU A 373 19.31 -17.62 -44.44
CA LEU A 373 19.32 -17.81 -45.89
C LEU A 373 18.00 -18.42 -46.41
N ASP A 374 17.31 -19.19 -45.57
CA ASP A 374 16.00 -19.80 -45.86
C ASP A 374 14.84 -18.79 -45.92
N THR A 375 15.03 -17.54 -45.46
CA THR A 375 14.01 -16.47 -45.49
C THR A 375 14.04 -15.63 -46.77
N LEU A 376 14.51 -16.22 -47.87
CA LEU A 376 14.66 -15.54 -49.15
C LEU A 376 13.29 -15.07 -49.69
N VAL A 377 13.11 -13.76 -49.83
CA VAL A 377 11.92 -13.12 -50.42
C VAL A 377 12.31 -12.59 -51.79
N THR A 378 12.38 -13.45 -52.80
CA THR A 378 12.65 -13.02 -54.18
C THR A 378 11.44 -12.39 -54.83
N ASP A 379 11.62 -11.26 -55.53
CA ASP A 379 10.80 -10.91 -56.69
C ASP A 379 11.56 -9.98 -57.65
N GLY A 380 11.54 -10.31 -58.95
CA GLY A 380 12.06 -9.46 -60.02
C GLY A 380 12.75 -10.21 -61.17
N TYR A 381 12.07 -10.32 -62.31
CA TYR A 381 12.47 -11.11 -63.49
C TYR A 381 13.72 -10.63 -64.26
N VAL A 382 14.37 -9.51 -63.88
CA VAL A 382 15.35 -8.84 -64.77
C VAL A 382 16.72 -8.59 -64.13
N PHE A 383 16.84 -8.58 -62.80
CA PHE A 383 18.12 -8.59 -62.08
C PHE A 383 18.00 -9.53 -60.89
N ARG A 384 18.96 -10.46 -60.69
CA ARG A 384 18.92 -11.43 -59.57
C ARG A 384 19.19 -10.73 -58.24
N THR A 385 18.26 -9.92 -57.76
CA THR A 385 18.30 -9.38 -56.41
C THR A 385 17.93 -10.47 -55.42
N LYS A 386 18.79 -10.72 -54.44
CA LYS A 386 18.45 -11.58 -53.31
C LYS A 386 18.10 -10.69 -52.12
N THR A 387 16.88 -10.84 -51.63
CA THR A 387 16.40 -10.12 -50.44
C THR A 387 16.22 -11.11 -49.30
N TYR A 388 16.82 -10.79 -48.16
CA TYR A 388 16.74 -11.57 -46.94
C TYR A 388 15.99 -10.77 -45.88
N ARG A 389 15.13 -11.43 -45.11
CA ARG A 389 14.41 -10.82 -44.00
C ARG A 389 14.91 -11.40 -42.69
N VAL A 390 15.61 -10.60 -41.90
CA VAL A 390 16.21 -11.06 -40.65
C VAL A 390 15.52 -10.42 -39.45
N SER A 391 14.86 -11.24 -38.64
CA SER A 391 14.27 -10.80 -37.38
C SER A 391 15.18 -11.14 -36.20
N PHE A 392 15.40 -10.18 -35.30
CA PHE A 392 16.19 -10.38 -34.08
C PHE A 392 15.76 -9.46 -32.95
N ASP A 393 16.09 -9.86 -31.73
CA ASP A 393 15.84 -9.10 -30.51
C ASP A 393 16.82 -7.91 -30.42
N SER A 394 16.46 -6.78 -31.01
CA SER A 394 17.34 -5.60 -31.10
C SER A 394 17.45 -4.78 -29.81
N GLU A 395 16.52 -4.98 -28.88
CA GLU A 395 16.45 -4.23 -27.64
C GLU A 395 16.14 -5.20 -26.50
N LEU A 396 16.87 -5.06 -25.41
CA LEU A 396 16.61 -5.66 -24.11
C LEU A 396 16.22 -4.53 -23.16
N SER A 397 14.98 -4.53 -22.69
CA SER A 397 14.55 -3.64 -21.60
C SER A 397 14.45 -4.44 -20.31
N LEU A 398 15.09 -3.92 -19.26
CA LEU A 398 15.03 -4.45 -17.91
C LEU A 398 14.19 -3.52 -17.06
N LYS A 399 13.13 -4.06 -16.45
CA LYS A 399 12.26 -3.31 -15.54
C LYS A 399 12.31 -3.91 -14.14
N PRO A 400 12.43 -3.09 -13.08
CA PRO A 400 12.30 -3.59 -11.73
C PRO A 400 10.86 -4.07 -11.51
N ILE A 401 10.73 -5.33 -11.10
CA ILE A 401 9.52 -5.90 -10.53
C ILE A 401 9.66 -5.75 -9.02
N LEU A 402 8.84 -4.88 -8.46
CA LEU A 402 8.64 -4.83 -7.03
C LEU A 402 7.68 -5.95 -6.64
N THR A 403 7.97 -6.63 -5.53
CA THR A 403 7.09 -7.65 -4.96
C THR A 403 6.67 -7.23 -3.55
N LEU A 404 5.51 -7.69 -3.10
CA LEU A 404 5.10 -7.53 -1.71
C LEU A 404 5.44 -8.81 -0.94
N ASP A 405 5.99 -8.66 0.27
CA ASP A 405 6.13 -9.77 1.21
C ASP A 405 4.77 -10.11 1.86
N PRO A 406 4.67 -11.18 2.67
CA PRO A 406 3.42 -11.54 3.36
C PRO A 406 2.89 -10.47 4.32
N ASP A 407 3.75 -9.55 4.77
CA ASP A 407 3.41 -8.40 5.63
C ASP A 407 3.09 -7.14 4.80
N LEU A 408 3.01 -7.30 3.48
CA LEU A 408 2.78 -6.23 2.52
C LEU A 408 3.84 -5.14 2.58
N ARG A 409 5.08 -5.48 2.93
CA ARG A 409 6.22 -4.59 2.72
C ARG A 409 6.68 -4.73 1.28
N ILE A 410 7.17 -3.64 0.70
CA ILE A 410 7.87 -3.71 -0.58
C ILE A 410 9.15 -4.50 -0.33
N SER A 411 9.25 -5.67 -0.96
CA SER A 411 10.43 -6.52 -0.92
C SER A 411 11.64 -5.72 -1.40
N SER A 412 12.74 -5.84 -0.68
CA SER A 412 14.00 -5.23 -1.09
C SER A 412 14.57 -5.93 -2.35
N LYS A 413 14.19 -7.20 -2.58
CA LYS A 413 14.60 -7.95 -3.76
C LYS A 413 13.88 -7.42 -4.99
N ILE A 414 14.60 -6.60 -5.74
CA ILE A 414 14.19 -6.17 -7.08
C ILE A 414 14.43 -7.32 -8.04
N GLU A 415 13.34 -7.95 -8.50
CA GLU A 415 13.43 -8.85 -9.65
C GLU A 415 13.46 -8.00 -10.91
N MET A 416 14.13 -8.46 -11.96
CA MET A 416 14.17 -7.72 -13.22
C MET A 416 13.39 -8.51 -14.27
N GLU A 417 12.39 -7.88 -14.88
CA GLU A 417 11.74 -8.43 -16.06
C GLU A 417 12.53 -8.03 -17.30
N ALA A 418 13.03 -9.03 -18.02
CA ALA A 418 13.61 -8.84 -19.34
C ALA A 418 12.50 -8.90 -20.39
N SER A 419 12.33 -7.81 -21.13
CA SER A 419 11.52 -7.79 -22.34
C SER A 419 12.40 -7.53 -23.55
N LYS A 420 12.09 -8.22 -24.66
CA LYS A 420 12.85 -8.13 -25.90
C LYS A 420 11.98 -7.53 -26.99
N LYS A 421 12.52 -6.55 -27.73
CA LYS A 421 11.85 -5.98 -28.91
C LYS A 421 12.48 -6.52 -30.18
N GLN A 422 11.67 -7.23 -30.95
CA GLN A 422 12.09 -7.70 -32.27
C GLN A 422 12.15 -6.53 -33.27
N ARG A 423 13.23 -6.47 -34.04
CA ARG A 423 13.34 -5.70 -35.28
C ARG A 423 13.51 -6.66 -36.44
N ALA A 424 13.02 -6.27 -37.61
CA ALA A 424 13.20 -7.00 -38.85
C ALA A 424 13.99 -6.13 -39.83
N LEU A 425 15.10 -6.65 -40.33
CA LEU A 425 15.90 -6.02 -41.37
C LEU A 425 15.64 -6.69 -42.70
N ARG A 426 15.33 -5.89 -43.71
CA ARG A 426 15.33 -6.32 -45.10
C ARG A 426 16.68 -5.99 -45.71
N ILE A 427 17.41 -7.01 -46.16
CA ILE A 427 18.76 -6.88 -46.73
C ILE A 427 18.71 -7.31 -48.19
N THR A 428 18.93 -6.38 -49.12
CA THR A 428 18.89 -6.66 -50.57
C THR A 428 20.28 -6.55 -51.19
N PHE A 429 20.68 -7.59 -51.94
CA PHE A 429 21.92 -7.63 -52.70
C PHE A 429 21.63 -7.50 -54.21
N SER A 430 22.11 -6.43 -54.86
CA SER A 430 22.02 -6.26 -56.31
C SER A 430 23.27 -6.78 -57.04
N GLY A 431 23.07 -7.51 -58.14
CA GLY A 431 24.17 -8.08 -58.95
C GLY A 431 25.16 -7.04 -59.49
N GLU A 432 26.43 -7.44 -59.48
CA GLU A 432 27.64 -6.78 -60.02
C GLU A 432 28.22 -5.54 -59.31
N GLY A 433 27.68 -5.12 -58.16
CA GLY A 433 28.26 -3.97 -57.42
C GLY A 433 28.18 -4.02 -55.90
N GLY A 434 27.62 -5.07 -55.30
CA GLY A 434 27.64 -5.26 -53.84
C GLY A 434 26.90 -4.17 -53.04
N LYS A 435 25.97 -3.43 -53.66
CA LYS A 435 25.13 -2.48 -52.91
C LYS A 435 24.20 -3.28 -52.00
N VAL A 436 24.36 -3.07 -50.70
CA VAL A 436 23.48 -3.64 -49.68
C VAL A 436 22.54 -2.56 -49.22
N GLU A 437 21.25 -2.73 -49.48
CA GLU A 437 20.21 -1.86 -48.92
C GLU A 437 19.62 -2.55 -47.70
N ALA A 438 19.71 -1.88 -46.54
CA ALA A 438 19.10 -2.32 -45.30
C ALA A 438 17.94 -1.38 -44.97
N ALA A 439 16.73 -1.94 -44.85
CA ALA A 439 15.56 -1.21 -44.38
C ALA A 439 15.00 -1.86 -43.11
N ASP A 440 14.72 -1.04 -42.09
CA ASP A 440 14.02 -1.47 -40.87
C ASP A 440 12.52 -1.56 -41.21
N GLU A 441 11.95 -2.75 -41.06
CA GLU A 441 10.53 -2.99 -41.32
C GLU A 441 9.63 -2.71 -40.10
N SER A 442 10.11 -1.98 -39.09
CA SER A 442 9.30 -1.68 -37.92
C SER A 442 7.93 -1.08 -38.34
N LEU A 443 6.85 -1.67 -37.82
CA LEU A 443 5.45 -1.37 -38.16
C LEU A 443 5.01 0.08 -37.85
N TYR A 444 5.88 0.90 -37.26
CA TYR A 444 5.62 2.29 -36.88
C TYR A 444 6.87 3.13 -37.13
N GLY A 445 6.80 3.96 -38.17
CA GLY A 445 7.96 4.54 -38.85
C GLY A 445 8.76 5.60 -38.09
N SER A 446 10.06 5.62 -38.36
CA SER A 446 10.82 6.82 -38.73
C SER A 446 12.11 6.38 -39.43
N GLN A 447 12.48 7.06 -40.51
CA GLN A 447 13.67 6.77 -41.32
C GLN A 447 15.00 7.12 -40.60
N SER A 448 14.93 7.79 -39.44
CA SER A 448 16.07 8.44 -38.77
C SER A 448 17.01 7.49 -38.03
N ASP A 449 16.55 6.31 -37.58
CA ASP A 449 17.40 5.39 -36.79
C ASP A 449 18.54 4.75 -37.62
N LEU A 450 18.43 4.75 -38.94
CA LEU A 450 19.41 4.13 -39.83
C LEU A 450 20.47 5.13 -40.34
N GLU A 451 20.24 6.45 -40.22
CA GLU A 451 21.20 7.49 -40.65
C GLU A 451 22.54 7.45 -39.89
N GLU A 452 22.62 6.73 -38.76
CA GLU A 452 23.84 6.53 -37.96
C GLU A 452 24.60 5.22 -38.25
N LEU A 453 24.24 4.46 -39.30
CA LEU A 453 25.00 3.29 -39.76
C LEU A 453 26.36 3.72 -40.34
N HIS A 454 27.29 4.12 -39.47
CA HIS A 454 28.66 4.39 -39.82
C HIS A 454 29.41 3.08 -40.14
N TRP A 455 30.17 3.16 -41.23
CA TRP A 455 30.89 2.13 -41.96
C TRP A 455 31.69 1.15 -41.10
N CYS A 456 31.78 -0.09 -41.58
CA CYS A 456 32.82 -1.05 -41.20
C CYS A 456 34.19 -0.35 -41.18
N SER A 457 34.99 -0.59 -40.16
CA SER A 457 36.39 -0.15 -40.11
C SER A 457 37.17 -0.70 -41.31
N ALA A 458 38.28 -0.04 -41.67
CA ALA A 458 39.15 -0.51 -42.75
C ALA A 458 39.64 -1.96 -42.53
N GLU A 459 39.84 -2.35 -41.26
CA GLU A 459 40.20 -3.73 -40.90
C GLU A 459 39.06 -4.72 -41.14
N GLU A 460 37.81 -4.34 -40.85
CA GLU A 460 36.63 -5.18 -41.10
C GLU A 460 36.35 -5.32 -42.59
N LEU A 461 36.52 -4.25 -43.37
CA LEU A 461 36.44 -4.31 -44.84
C LEU A 461 37.53 -5.24 -45.40
N ALA A 462 38.74 -5.20 -44.85
CA ALA A 462 39.83 -6.11 -45.23
C ALA A 462 39.52 -7.59 -44.91
N LYS A 463 38.64 -7.86 -43.94
CA LYS A 463 38.10 -9.20 -43.62
C LYS A 463 36.90 -9.59 -44.51
N GLY A 464 36.55 -8.78 -45.51
CA GLY A 464 35.46 -9.03 -46.45
C GLY A 464 34.08 -8.63 -45.92
N HIS A 465 33.99 -7.88 -44.82
CA HIS A 465 32.72 -7.38 -44.31
C HIS A 465 32.14 -6.29 -45.23
N ILE A 466 30.82 -6.13 -45.19
CA ILE A 466 30.07 -5.23 -46.07
C ILE A 466 29.38 -4.15 -45.25
N ALA A 467 29.62 -2.88 -45.60
CA ALA A 467 28.92 -1.76 -45.00
C ALA A 467 27.51 -1.64 -45.60
N PRO A 468 26.44 -1.64 -44.79
CA PRO A 468 25.10 -1.38 -45.29
C PRO A 468 25.02 0.05 -45.83
N THR A 469 24.40 0.23 -46.99
CA THR A 469 24.10 1.55 -47.56
C THR A 469 22.62 1.86 -47.35
N LEU A 470 22.33 3.09 -46.96
CA LEU A 470 20.93 3.50 -46.81
C LEU A 470 20.27 3.64 -48.18
N PRO A 471 19.00 3.22 -48.31
CA PRO A 471 18.21 3.64 -49.47
C PRO A 471 18.19 5.17 -49.47
N ARG A 472 18.59 5.76 -50.60
CA ARG A 472 18.58 7.21 -50.81
C ARG A 472 17.16 7.75 -50.88
#